data_AF-A0A9D5T1B7-F1
#
_entry.id   AF-A0A9D5T1B7-F1
#
_cell.length_a   1.000
_cell.length_b   1.000
_cell.length_c   1.000
_cell.angle_alpha   90.00
_cell.angle_beta   90.00
_cell.angle_gamma   90.00
#
_symmetry.space_group_name_H-M   'P 1'
#
loop_
_entity.id
_entity.type
_entity.pdbx_description
1 polymer ?
#
loop_
_entity_poly.entity_id
_entity_poly.type
_entity_poly.pdbx_seq_one_letter_code
_entity_poly.pdbx_strand_id
1 'polypeptide(L)'
;MKKKQKILIGVLIIVLIAVSVIIISVKTDDNKSQSDTADASTVFITDEAGNTIAVTQGFDNQQPSTDSNGNNVNIDNTEGNNPGNSINQNSKVPTTSTNTSPDNNSSTQKPADYNLESAELIQTQITSFGELKLYSLNSAGRSIYLFTIEKDGKRFYKEIPGSYIIENIYYANLDDKFGDEIIVHANKYIGNNPAKYENYVLKITTNGFEELFDPSTISLGFSGSLKDNFSVEITNSKTGMNKTVSLQNSPLAEKYWDSNGNVLSYNSKVKFEDSFYVFEPYDYDDDGLFEIGCNQYVTLTSQQDCIGYTRIIMDYDYTSGEVIILETYFNLIA
;
A
#
# COMPACT_ATOMS: atom_id res chain seq x y z
N MET A 1 8.13 2.16 -62.16
CA MET A 1 7.90 2.99 -60.95
C MET A 1 9.21 3.49 -60.39
N LYS A 2 9.34 4.80 -60.16
CA LYS A 2 10.54 5.41 -59.59
C LYS A 2 10.68 4.98 -58.12
N LYS A 3 11.91 4.77 -57.63
CA LYS A 3 12.23 4.22 -56.29
C LYS A 3 11.45 4.88 -55.13
N LYS A 4 11.11 6.17 -55.26
CA LYS A 4 10.29 6.92 -54.29
C LYS A 4 8.81 6.49 -54.21
N GLN A 5 8.21 5.98 -55.30
CA GLN A 5 6.83 5.49 -55.29
C GLN A 5 6.66 4.14 -54.58
N LYS A 6 7.72 3.31 -54.54
CA LYS A 6 7.68 2.01 -53.84
C LYS A 6 7.72 2.20 -52.32
N ILE A 7 8.44 3.21 -51.83
CA ILE A 7 8.52 3.51 -50.39
C ILE A 7 7.17 4.07 -49.88
N LEU A 8 6.52 4.94 -50.67
CA LEU A 8 5.24 5.52 -50.28
C LEU A 8 4.13 4.47 -50.18
N ILE A 9 4.11 3.48 -51.08
CA ILE A 9 3.13 2.38 -51.05
C ILE A 9 3.42 1.43 -49.87
N GLY A 10 4.69 1.17 -49.56
CA GLY A 10 5.07 0.34 -48.40
C GLY A 10 4.64 0.96 -47.07
N VAL A 11 4.84 2.27 -46.89
CA VAL A 11 4.41 2.98 -45.67
C VAL A 11 2.88 3.02 -45.56
N LEU A 12 2.16 3.23 -46.67
CA LEU A 12 0.70 3.26 -46.67
C LEU A 12 0.08 1.90 -46.27
N ILE A 13 0.68 0.78 -46.69
CA ILE A 13 0.21 -0.57 -46.34
C ILE A 13 0.46 -0.87 -44.85
N ILE A 14 1.59 -0.44 -44.29
CA ILE A 14 1.89 -0.64 -42.86
C ILE A 14 0.93 0.16 -41.97
N VAL A 15 0.59 1.40 -42.37
CA VAL A 15 -0.39 2.22 -41.65
C VAL A 15 -1.81 1.62 -41.74
N LEU A 16 -2.20 1.06 -42.88
CA LEU A 16 -3.51 0.40 -43.04
C LEU A 16 -3.63 -0.89 -42.21
N ILE A 17 -2.54 -1.65 -42.03
CA ILE A 17 -2.52 -2.84 -41.16
C ILE A 17 -2.58 -2.43 -39.68
N ALA A 18 -1.88 -1.36 -39.28
CA ALA A 18 -1.93 -0.88 -37.90
C ALA A 18 -3.32 -0.35 -37.49
N VAL A 19 -4.06 0.27 -38.41
CA VAL A 19 -5.42 0.78 -38.15
C VAL A 19 -6.48 -0.35 -38.13
N SER A 20 -6.24 -1.47 -38.82
CA SER A 20 -7.21 -2.59 -38.85
C SER A 20 -7.12 -3.52 -37.64
N VAL A 21 -6.03 -3.48 -36.87
CA VAL A 21 -5.89 -4.24 -35.61
C VAL A 21 -6.64 -3.58 -34.43
N ILE A 22 -7.01 -2.30 -34.54
CA ILE A 22 -7.65 -1.55 -33.44
C ILE A 22 -9.20 -1.69 -33.43
N ILE A 23 -9.81 -2.37 -34.40
CA ILE A 23 -11.28 -2.45 -34.52
C ILE A 23 -11.78 -3.90 -34.51
N ILE A 24 -11.38 -4.72 -33.53
CA ILE A 24 -12.15 -5.92 -33.13
C ILE A 24 -11.93 -6.18 -31.63
N SER A 25 -12.82 -5.65 -30.80
CA SER A 25 -13.36 -6.35 -29.61
C SER A 25 -14.37 -5.45 -28.89
N VAL A 26 -15.61 -5.48 -29.36
CA VAL A 26 -16.79 -5.07 -28.58
C VAL A 26 -17.86 -6.15 -28.72
N LYS A 27 -18.22 -6.69 -27.54
CA LYS A 27 -19.43 -7.43 -27.15
C LYS A 27 -19.76 -8.78 -27.78
N THR A 28 -19.84 -9.77 -26.88
CA THR A 28 -21.05 -10.58 -26.72
C THR A 28 -21.41 -10.67 -25.24
N ASP A 29 -22.54 -10.06 -24.86
CA ASP A 29 -23.33 -10.41 -23.68
C ASP A 29 -24.06 -11.74 -23.96
N ASP A 30 -24.07 -12.68 -23.02
CA ASP A 30 -25.32 -13.16 -22.39
C ASP A 30 -25.15 -14.45 -21.54
N ASN A 31 -25.72 -14.35 -20.32
CA ASN A 31 -26.45 -15.35 -19.55
C ASN A 31 -25.77 -16.30 -18.52
N LYS A 32 -26.16 -16.02 -17.26
CA LYS A 32 -26.59 -16.91 -16.15
C LYS A 32 -25.55 -17.50 -15.19
N SER A 33 -25.55 -16.97 -13.97
CA SER A 33 -25.88 -17.72 -12.74
C SER A 33 -26.07 -16.74 -11.57
N GLN A 34 -27.32 -16.50 -11.16
CA GLN A 34 -27.64 -15.84 -9.89
C GLN A 34 -27.35 -16.81 -8.74
N SER A 35 -26.55 -16.38 -7.76
CA SER A 35 -26.62 -16.92 -6.39
C SER A 35 -27.03 -15.78 -5.46
N ASP A 36 -28.18 -15.94 -4.84
CA ASP A 36 -28.74 -15.00 -3.88
C ASP A 36 -27.93 -15.01 -2.57
N THR A 37 -27.19 -13.93 -2.32
CA THR A 37 -26.89 -13.44 -0.97
C THR A 37 -27.31 -11.99 -0.93
N ALA A 38 -28.37 -11.70 -0.17
CA ALA A 38 -28.92 -10.36 -0.01
C ALA A 38 -27.96 -9.52 0.84
N ASP A 39 -27.14 -8.70 0.18
CA ASP A 39 -26.39 -7.63 0.85
C ASP A 39 -27.34 -6.49 1.23
N ALA A 40 -27.25 -6.04 2.48
CA ALA A 40 -27.97 -4.87 2.96
C ALA A 40 -27.50 -3.62 2.23
N SER A 41 -28.24 -3.20 1.21
CA SER A 41 -27.96 -1.97 0.48
C SER A 41 -28.24 -0.74 1.37
N THR A 42 -27.19 0.02 1.69
CA THR A 42 -27.31 1.32 2.35
C THR A 42 -27.50 2.39 1.28
N VAL A 43 -28.58 3.16 1.37
CA VAL A 43 -28.89 4.25 0.43
C VAL A 43 -28.58 5.59 1.10
N PHE A 44 -27.80 6.45 0.44
CA PHE A 44 -27.54 7.81 0.90
C PHE A 44 -28.51 8.77 0.23
N ILE A 45 -29.19 9.59 1.03
CA ILE A 45 -30.11 10.63 0.54
C ILE A 45 -29.55 11.97 0.98
N THR A 46 -29.34 12.86 0.01
CA THR A 46 -28.87 14.24 0.25
C THR A 46 -30.01 15.21 0.00
N ASP A 47 -30.28 16.11 0.96
CA ASP A 47 -31.30 17.15 0.81
C ASP A 47 -30.79 18.36 0.00
N GLU A 48 -31.69 19.28 -0.33
CA GLU A 48 -31.38 20.50 -1.09
C GLU A 48 -30.43 21.46 -0.36
N ALA A 49 -30.18 21.25 0.94
CA ALA A 49 -29.21 22.01 1.74
C ALA A 49 -27.83 21.30 1.82
N GLY A 50 -27.67 20.14 1.17
CA GLY A 50 -26.42 19.37 1.14
C GLY A 50 -26.23 18.41 2.32
N ASN A 51 -27.24 18.20 3.16
CA ASN A 51 -27.15 17.26 4.27
C ASN A 51 -27.39 15.84 3.77
N THR A 52 -26.47 14.91 4.04
CA THR A 52 -26.58 13.51 3.62
C THR A 52 -26.91 12.62 4.80
N ILE A 53 -27.91 11.76 4.64
CA ILE A 53 -28.34 10.77 5.65
C ILE A 53 -28.24 9.37 5.02
N ALA A 54 -27.61 8.43 5.73
CA ALA A 54 -27.59 7.03 5.35
C ALA A 54 -28.85 6.33 5.86
N VAL A 55 -29.62 5.71 4.95
CA VAL A 55 -30.80 4.92 5.26
C VAL A 55 -30.50 3.47 4.91
N THR A 56 -30.35 2.64 5.95
CA THR A 56 -30.20 1.20 5.80
C THR A 56 -31.58 0.55 5.95
N GLN A 57 -32.07 -0.11 4.91
CA GLN A 57 -33.29 -0.93 5.02
C GLN A 57 -32.95 -2.24 5.73
N GLY A 58 -33.30 -2.32 7.02
CA GLY A 58 -33.32 -3.59 7.74
C GLY A 58 -34.62 -4.34 7.45
N PHE A 59 -34.54 -5.53 6.87
CA PHE A 59 -35.63 -6.50 6.92
C PHE A 59 -35.59 -7.17 8.31
N ASP A 60 -36.53 -6.81 9.19
CA ASP A 60 -36.74 -7.51 10.46
C ASP A 60 -37.30 -8.91 10.18
N ASN A 61 -36.42 -9.90 10.05
CA ASN A 61 -36.76 -11.30 10.27
C ASN A 61 -36.36 -11.67 11.70
N GLN A 62 -37.27 -11.47 12.66
CA GLN A 62 -37.11 -12.06 14.00
C GLN A 62 -37.21 -13.59 13.89
N GLN A 63 -36.08 -14.27 14.05
CA GLN A 63 -36.01 -15.70 14.30
C GLN A 63 -35.84 -15.91 15.82
N PRO A 64 -36.64 -16.76 16.48
CA PRO A 64 -36.51 -16.99 17.93
C PRO A 64 -35.22 -17.75 18.26
N SER A 65 -34.55 -17.36 19.34
CA SER A 65 -33.41 -18.09 19.88
C SER A 65 -33.89 -19.32 20.66
N THR A 66 -33.35 -20.49 20.33
CA THR A 66 -33.50 -21.74 21.10
C THR A 66 -32.29 -21.94 22.01
N ASP A 67 -32.50 -22.52 23.18
CA ASP A 67 -31.40 -22.95 24.05
C ASP A 67 -30.66 -24.19 23.50
N SER A 68 -29.58 -24.61 24.18
CA SER A 68 -28.74 -25.76 23.79
C SER A 68 -29.46 -27.12 23.81
N ASN A 69 -30.76 -27.15 24.15
CA ASN A 69 -31.62 -28.34 24.07
C ASN A 69 -32.83 -28.15 23.13
N GLY A 70 -32.89 -27.07 22.36
CA GLY A 70 -33.86 -26.91 21.26
C GLY A 70 -35.28 -26.49 21.69
N ASN A 71 -35.46 -25.91 22.89
CA ASN A 71 -36.76 -25.42 23.33
C ASN A 71 -36.90 -23.90 23.11
N ASN A 72 -38.09 -23.46 22.65
CA ASN A 72 -38.43 -22.05 22.49
C ASN A 72 -38.62 -21.39 23.85
N VAL A 73 -37.84 -20.35 24.15
CA VAL A 73 -37.98 -19.54 25.37
C VAL A 73 -38.96 -18.40 25.10
N ASN A 74 -40.15 -18.47 25.69
CA ASN A 74 -41.11 -17.37 25.71
C ASN A 74 -40.84 -16.52 26.96
N ILE A 75 -40.40 -15.27 26.79
CA ILE A 75 -40.17 -14.35 27.91
C ILE A 75 -41.42 -13.48 28.09
N ASP A 76 -42.31 -13.89 28.99
CA ASP A 76 -43.40 -13.06 29.48
C ASP A 76 -42.91 -12.14 30.61
N ASN A 77 -43.19 -10.84 30.45
CA ASN A 77 -43.07 -9.81 31.47
C ASN A 77 -44.07 -10.05 32.61
N THR A 78 -43.60 -10.22 33.85
CA THR A 78 -44.39 -9.86 35.04
C THR A 78 -43.51 -9.43 36.21
N GLU A 79 -44.02 -8.42 36.92
CA GLU A 79 -43.47 -7.68 38.06
C GLU A 79 -43.42 -8.50 39.36
N GLY A 80 -42.54 -8.08 40.29
CA GLY A 80 -42.87 -8.07 41.73
C GLY A 80 -41.77 -8.49 42.72
N ASN A 81 -41.21 -7.47 43.42
CA ASN A 81 -40.83 -7.40 44.86
C ASN A 81 -39.91 -8.50 45.46
N ASN A 82 -38.86 -8.25 46.26
CA ASN A 82 -38.59 -7.21 47.28
C ASN A 82 -37.08 -7.33 47.75
N PRO A 83 -36.57 -6.67 48.81
CA PRO A 83 -35.43 -5.74 48.72
C PRO A 83 -34.17 -6.20 49.50
N GLY A 84 -33.04 -5.52 49.29
CA GLY A 84 -31.94 -5.59 50.27
C GLY A 84 -30.58 -5.09 49.81
N ASN A 85 -30.15 -3.99 50.43
CA ASN A 85 -28.76 -3.50 50.59
C ASN A 85 -28.06 -2.69 49.49
N SER A 86 -28.28 -1.38 49.63
CA SER A 86 -27.27 -0.34 49.90
C SER A 86 -25.97 -0.24 49.09
N ILE A 87 -25.99 0.76 48.20
CA ILE A 87 -25.10 1.94 48.16
C ILE A 87 -23.59 1.66 48.09
N ASN A 88 -22.99 1.95 46.92
CA ASN A 88 -22.01 3.02 46.89
C ASN A 88 -21.95 3.73 45.52
N GLN A 89 -22.09 5.06 45.57
CA GLN A 89 -21.97 5.97 44.46
C GLN A 89 -20.50 6.28 44.20
N ASN A 90 -20.05 6.19 42.95
CA ASN A 90 -19.17 7.20 42.39
C ASN A 90 -19.21 7.18 40.86
N SER A 91 -19.97 8.12 40.31
CA SER A 91 -19.94 8.54 38.92
C SER A 91 -18.61 9.21 38.60
N LYS A 92 -17.92 8.75 37.56
CA LYS A 92 -17.40 9.64 36.52
C LYS A 92 -16.98 8.83 35.29
N VAL A 93 -17.84 8.90 34.29
CA VAL A 93 -17.50 8.64 32.89
C VAL A 93 -16.59 9.79 32.42
N PRO A 94 -15.47 9.49 31.75
CA PRO A 94 -14.91 10.40 30.76
C PRO A 94 -15.22 9.88 29.36
N THR A 95 -15.93 10.74 28.66
CA THR A 95 -16.15 10.82 27.22
C THR A 95 -14.84 10.79 26.41
N THR A 96 -14.93 10.21 25.22
CA THR A 96 -14.21 10.59 23.99
C THR A 96 -12.68 10.72 24.06
N SER A 97 -11.96 9.69 23.63
CA SER A 97 -10.66 9.89 22.98
C SER A 97 -10.88 9.90 21.47
N THR A 98 -10.80 11.11 20.93
CA THR A 98 -10.70 11.45 19.52
C THR A 98 -9.71 10.55 18.78
N ASN A 99 -10.16 9.95 17.68
CA ASN A 99 -9.31 9.58 16.56
C ASN A 99 -8.52 10.84 16.17
N THR A 100 -7.23 10.88 16.49
CA THR A 100 -6.30 11.71 15.74
C THR A 100 -6.10 11.00 14.41
N SER A 101 -6.80 11.49 13.39
CA SER A 101 -6.38 11.35 12.01
C SER A 101 -4.88 11.70 11.94
N PRO A 102 -4.04 10.95 11.22
CA PRO A 102 -2.78 11.53 10.79
C PRO A 102 -3.16 12.77 9.97
N ASP A 103 -2.67 13.93 10.42
CA ASP A 103 -2.75 15.16 9.64
C ASP A 103 -2.02 14.88 8.33
N ASN A 104 -2.78 14.60 7.27
CA ASN A 104 -2.35 14.75 5.90
C ASN A 104 -2.06 16.24 5.71
N ASN A 105 -0.86 16.64 6.09
CA ASN A 105 -0.37 17.99 6.00
C ASN A 105 -0.01 18.26 4.53
N SER A 106 -1.05 18.29 3.68
CA SER A 106 -1.10 19.11 2.48
C SER A 106 -1.07 20.58 2.96
N SER A 107 0.10 21.00 3.43
CA SER A 107 0.36 22.38 3.81
C SER A 107 0.24 23.23 2.55
N THR A 108 -0.89 23.92 2.41
CA THR A 108 -1.03 25.08 1.53
C THR A 108 -0.26 26.30 2.05
N GLN A 109 0.47 26.17 3.18
CA GLN A 109 1.45 27.17 3.57
C GLN A 109 2.64 27.06 2.62
N LYS A 110 2.68 27.99 1.66
CA LYS A 110 3.79 28.32 0.79
C LYS A 110 5.10 28.18 1.59
N PRO A 111 5.90 27.12 1.39
CA PRO A 111 7.28 27.12 1.86
C PRO A 111 7.88 28.39 1.26
N ALA A 112 8.51 29.24 2.08
CA ALA A 112 9.20 30.43 1.60
C ALA A 112 9.97 30.03 0.34
N ASP A 113 9.58 30.61 -0.81
CA ASP A 113 9.85 30.09 -2.16
C ASP A 113 11.24 29.44 -2.20
N TYR A 114 11.31 28.11 -2.31
CA TYR A 114 12.59 27.43 -2.49
C TYR A 114 13.33 28.18 -3.60
N ASN A 115 14.55 28.62 -3.33
CA ASN A 115 15.31 29.36 -4.33
C ASN A 115 15.75 28.38 -5.43
N LEU A 116 14.87 28.13 -6.39
CA LEU A 116 15.12 27.24 -7.51
C LEU A 116 16.26 27.72 -8.40
N GLU A 117 16.65 29.00 -8.34
CA GLU A 117 17.84 29.50 -9.06
C GLU A 117 19.13 28.88 -8.53
N SER A 118 19.13 28.44 -7.27
CA SER A 118 20.24 27.72 -6.64
C SER A 118 20.07 26.21 -6.61
N ALA A 119 18.95 25.70 -7.14
CA ALA A 119 18.64 24.28 -7.18
C ALA A 119 19.22 23.63 -8.43
N GLU A 120 19.69 22.39 -8.29
CA GLU A 120 20.12 21.57 -9.42
C GLU A 120 18.90 20.84 -9.98
N LEU A 121 18.58 21.05 -11.26
CA LEU A 121 17.56 20.26 -11.95
C LEU A 121 18.14 18.87 -12.24
N ILE A 122 17.54 17.84 -11.64
CA ILE A 122 17.96 16.44 -11.81
C ILE A 122 17.25 15.81 -13.01
N GLN A 123 15.93 15.99 -13.09
CA GLN A 123 15.09 15.28 -14.05
C GLN A 123 13.90 16.13 -14.48
N THR A 124 13.44 15.89 -15.72
CA THR A 124 12.20 16.43 -16.27
C THR A 124 11.40 15.31 -16.91
N GLN A 125 10.11 15.24 -16.63
CA GLN A 125 9.17 14.28 -17.19
C GLN A 125 7.91 15.01 -17.68
N ILE A 126 7.42 14.64 -18.86
CA ILE A 126 6.14 15.16 -19.37
C ILE A 126 5.03 14.24 -18.91
N THR A 127 4.02 14.79 -18.25
CA THR A 127 2.84 14.07 -17.76
C THR A 127 1.57 14.65 -18.37
N SER A 128 0.43 13.99 -18.14
CA SER A 128 -0.90 14.52 -18.48
C SER A 128 -1.23 15.84 -17.79
N PHE A 129 -0.54 16.18 -16.70
CA PHE A 129 -0.75 17.40 -15.92
C PHE A 129 0.24 18.53 -16.22
N GLY A 130 1.30 18.25 -16.99
CA GLY A 130 2.30 19.24 -17.36
C GLY A 130 3.74 18.72 -17.29
N GLU A 131 4.67 19.65 -17.17
CA GLU A 131 6.09 19.34 -17.03
C GLU A 131 6.43 19.14 -15.54
N LEU A 132 6.65 17.88 -15.15
CA LEU A 132 7.14 17.50 -13.83
C LEU A 132 8.66 17.67 -13.81
N LYS A 133 9.18 18.36 -12.79
CA LYS A 133 10.61 18.57 -12.58
C LYS A 133 11.01 18.10 -11.21
N LEU A 134 12.16 17.44 -11.13
CA LEU A 134 12.82 17.09 -9.88
C LEU A 134 14.06 17.95 -9.69
N TYR A 135 14.13 18.62 -8.56
CA TYR A 135 15.28 19.42 -8.16
C TYR A 135 15.98 18.83 -6.94
N SER A 136 17.30 18.97 -6.88
CA SER A 136 18.09 18.82 -5.67
C SER A 136 18.44 20.21 -5.13
N LEU A 137 18.15 20.43 -3.85
CA LEU A 137 18.45 21.66 -3.14
C LEU A 137 19.39 21.37 -1.99
N ASN A 138 20.54 22.04 -1.96
CA ASN A 138 21.41 22.03 -0.80
C ASN A 138 20.94 23.13 0.17
N SER A 139 20.21 22.75 1.21
CA SER A 139 19.70 23.68 2.23
C SER A 139 20.22 23.27 3.61
N ALA A 140 20.89 24.20 4.29
CA ALA A 140 21.42 24.01 5.64
C ALA A 140 22.26 22.72 5.84
N GLY A 141 23.02 22.30 4.82
CA GLY A 141 23.86 21.10 4.86
C GLY A 141 23.11 19.78 4.64
N ARG A 142 21.86 19.83 4.17
CA ARG A 142 21.06 18.67 3.74
C ARG A 142 20.70 18.80 2.26
N SER A 143 20.69 17.69 1.55
CA SER A 143 20.27 17.65 0.14
C SER A 143 18.80 17.28 0.07
N ILE A 144 17.92 18.26 -0.10
CA ILE A 144 16.47 18.08 -0.22
C ILE A 144 16.12 17.79 -1.67
N TYR A 145 15.24 16.84 -1.92
CA TYR A 145 14.68 16.61 -3.25
C TYR A 145 13.29 17.23 -3.34
N LEU A 146 13.01 17.91 -4.45
CA LEU A 146 11.77 18.66 -4.61
C LEU A 146 11.16 18.36 -5.98
N PHE A 147 10.04 17.65 -5.97
CA PHE A 147 9.19 17.56 -7.15
C PHE A 147 8.42 18.86 -7.32
N THR A 148 8.33 19.33 -8.56
CA THR A 148 7.55 20.50 -8.92
C THR A 148 6.74 20.25 -10.17
N ILE A 149 5.52 20.77 -10.21
CA ILE A 149 4.71 20.80 -11.41
C ILE A 149 4.06 22.18 -11.54
N GLU A 150 4.05 22.72 -12.74
CA GLU A 150 3.44 24.03 -13.04
C GLU A 150 2.20 23.84 -13.90
N LYS A 151 1.07 24.38 -13.43
CA LYS A 151 -0.23 24.31 -14.09
C LYS A 151 -1.01 25.59 -13.86
N ASP A 152 -1.60 26.14 -14.92
CA ASP A 152 -2.41 27.36 -14.88
C ASP A 152 -1.70 28.56 -14.19
N GLY A 153 -0.39 28.68 -14.39
CA GLY A 153 0.45 29.71 -13.78
C GLY A 153 0.67 29.54 -12.27
N LYS A 154 0.28 28.40 -11.70
CA LYS A 154 0.55 28.00 -10.32
C LYS A 154 1.57 26.88 -10.29
N ARG A 155 2.51 26.95 -9.36
CA ARG A 155 3.50 25.89 -9.13
C ARG A 155 3.17 25.14 -7.84
N PHE A 156 3.15 23.82 -7.94
CA PHE A 156 2.96 22.90 -6.82
C PHE A 156 4.27 22.19 -6.52
N TYR A 157 4.43 21.76 -5.27
CA TYR A 157 5.67 21.19 -4.77
C TYR A 157 5.40 19.97 -3.89
N LYS A 158 6.25 18.94 -3.97
CA LYS A 158 6.35 17.86 -2.97
C LYS A 158 7.82 17.70 -2.59
N GLU A 159 8.10 17.94 -1.32
CA GLU A 159 9.41 17.68 -0.74
C GLU A 159 9.54 16.18 -0.45
N ILE A 160 10.67 15.60 -0.84
CA ILE A 160 11.19 14.35 -0.28
C ILE A 160 12.31 14.76 0.67
N PRO A 161 12.22 14.43 1.98
CA PRO A 161 13.12 14.99 2.98
C PRO A 161 14.60 14.75 2.65
N GLY A 162 15.45 15.72 2.97
CA GLY A 162 16.85 15.68 2.53
C GLY A 162 17.81 14.75 3.27
N SER A 163 17.29 13.86 4.12
CA SER A 163 18.08 12.80 4.77
C SER A 163 18.18 11.53 3.92
N TYR A 164 17.55 11.51 2.76
CA TYR A 164 17.47 10.35 1.88
C TYR A 164 18.21 10.64 0.57
N ILE A 165 18.84 9.64 0.00
CA ILE A 165 19.33 9.64 -1.38
C ILE A 165 18.24 8.97 -2.20
N ILE A 166 17.67 9.67 -3.18
CA ILE A 166 16.76 9.01 -4.14
C ILE A 166 17.60 8.05 -4.97
N GLU A 167 17.32 6.76 -4.86
CA GLU A 167 17.99 5.72 -5.65
C GLU A 167 17.27 5.52 -6.98
N ASN A 168 15.94 5.47 -6.96
CA ASN A 168 15.13 5.29 -8.16
C ASN A 168 13.83 6.10 -8.10
N ILE A 169 13.37 6.51 -9.28
CA ILE A 169 12.05 7.11 -9.51
C ILE A 169 11.44 6.37 -10.69
N TYR A 170 10.22 5.89 -10.50
CA TYR A 170 9.44 5.26 -11.55
C TYR A 170 8.16 6.04 -11.80
N TYR A 171 7.67 5.93 -13.03
CA TYR A 171 6.36 6.42 -13.45
C TYR A 171 5.57 5.21 -13.90
N ALA A 172 4.47 4.92 -13.21
CA ALA A 172 3.69 3.72 -13.44
C ALA A 172 2.21 4.02 -13.20
N ASN A 173 1.35 3.53 -14.08
CA ASN A 173 -0.09 3.68 -13.97
C ASN A 173 -0.64 2.58 -13.07
N LEU A 174 -1.13 2.93 -11.87
CA LEU A 174 -1.73 1.94 -10.96
C LEU A 174 -3.27 1.96 -10.98
N ASP A 175 -3.95 3.03 -11.46
CA ASP A 175 -5.44 3.12 -11.46
C ASP A 175 -6.17 3.12 -12.81
N ASP A 176 -5.47 3.32 -13.93
CA ASP A 176 -6.04 3.66 -15.25
C ASP A 176 -6.89 4.95 -15.31
N LYS A 177 -6.97 5.72 -14.22
CA LYS A 177 -7.92 6.83 -14.10
C LYS A 177 -7.24 8.19 -14.15
N PHE A 178 -6.03 8.31 -13.60
CA PHE A 178 -5.40 9.61 -13.37
C PHE A 178 -4.02 9.73 -14.03
N GLY A 179 -3.60 8.71 -14.79
CA GLY A 179 -2.28 8.64 -15.41
C GLY A 179 -1.19 8.28 -14.41
N ASP A 180 0.06 8.22 -14.86
CA ASP A 180 1.15 7.64 -14.09
C ASP A 180 1.35 8.26 -12.69
N GLU A 181 1.37 7.40 -11.68
CA GLU A 181 1.89 7.68 -10.35
C GLU A 181 3.41 7.73 -10.34
N ILE A 182 3.95 8.49 -9.39
CA ILE A 182 5.38 8.58 -9.11
C ILE A 182 5.70 7.64 -7.96
N ILE A 183 6.50 6.61 -8.23
CA ILE A 183 7.04 5.71 -7.22
C ILE A 183 8.47 6.14 -6.92
N VAL A 184 8.74 6.50 -5.66
CA VAL A 184 10.05 6.98 -5.21
C VAL A 184 10.65 5.95 -4.26
N HIS A 185 11.83 5.45 -4.60
CA HIS A 185 12.64 4.61 -3.73
C HIS A 185 13.82 5.41 -3.19
N ALA A 186 13.82 5.70 -1.89
CA ALA A 186 14.82 6.55 -1.27
C ALA A 186 15.55 5.84 -0.13
N ASN A 187 16.88 5.94 -0.13
CA ASN A 187 17.74 5.35 0.89
C ASN A 187 18.11 6.39 1.94
N LYS A 188 17.74 6.11 3.19
CA LYS A 188 18.16 6.85 4.38
C LYS A 188 19.59 6.45 4.70
N TYR A 189 20.54 7.24 4.21
CA TYR A 189 21.94 7.03 4.55
C TYR A 189 22.18 7.35 6.03
N ILE A 190 22.35 6.32 6.87
CA ILE A 190 22.72 6.45 8.28
C ILE A 190 24.11 5.84 8.51
N GLY A 191 25.16 6.37 7.85
CA GLY A 191 26.56 6.00 8.13
C GLY A 191 26.82 4.49 8.10
N ASN A 192 27.51 3.95 9.12
CA ASN A 192 27.86 2.52 9.23
C ASN A 192 26.66 1.58 9.54
N ASN A 193 25.44 2.09 9.57
CA ASN A 193 24.27 1.23 9.72
C ASN A 193 23.82 0.67 8.37
N PRO A 194 23.26 -0.55 8.36
CA PRO A 194 22.64 -1.10 7.16
C PRO A 194 21.55 -0.16 6.62
N ALA A 195 21.42 -0.14 5.29
CA ALA A 195 20.58 0.80 4.56
C ALA A 195 19.12 0.69 5.04
N LYS A 196 18.55 1.84 5.41
CA LYS A 196 17.12 1.96 5.71
C LYS A 196 16.47 2.69 4.56
N TYR A 197 15.29 2.25 4.16
CA TYR A 197 14.62 2.80 3.00
C TYR A 197 13.34 3.51 3.41
N GLU A 198 13.02 4.57 2.69
CA GLU A 198 11.74 5.25 2.76
C GLU A 198 11.20 5.38 1.33
N ASN A 199 9.94 5.00 1.18
CA ASN A 199 9.32 4.82 -0.11
C ASN A 199 8.07 5.68 -0.17
N TYR A 200 7.79 6.26 -1.33
CA TYR A 200 6.62 7.11 -1.53
C TYR A 200 5.91 6.69 -2.81
N VAL A 201 4.58 6.71 -2.78
CA VAL A 201 3.74 6.60 -3.96
C VAL A 201 2.93 7.89 -4.06
N LEU A 202 3.24 8.69 -5.07
CA LEU A 202 2.67 10.02 -5.24
C LEU A 202 1.79 10.07 -6.47
N LYS A 203 0.60 10.61 -6.28
CA LYS A 203 -0.33 10.94 -7.35
C LYS A 203 -0.23 12.42 -7.69
N ILE A 204 -0.17 12.72 -8.98
CA ILE A 204 -0.30 14.09 -9.46
C ILE A 204 -1.80 14.40 -9.58
N THR A 205 -2.24 15.47 -8.93
CA THR A 205 -3.64 15.92 -8.95
C THR A 205 -3.73 17.32 -9.56
N THR A 206 -4.96 17.78 -9.78
CA THR A 206 -5.23 19.17 -10.18
C THR A 206 -4.72 20.19 -9.16
N ASN A 207 -4.53 19.77 -7.91
CA ASN A 207 -4.11 20.62 -6.79
C ASN A 207 -2.65 20.35 -6.36
N GLY A 208 -1.87 19.61 -7.15
CA GLY A 208 -0.46 19.33 -6.88
C GLY A 208 -0.17 17.86 -6.70
N PHE A 209 0.30 17.47 -5.51
CA PHE A 209 0.70 16.09 -5.20
C PHE A 209 -0.12 15.56 -4.04
N GLU A 210 -0.50 14.30 -4.13
CA GLU A 210 -1.14 13.53 -3.08
C GLU A 210 -0.31 12.26 -2.84
N GLU A 211 -0.16 11.85 -1.58
CA GLU A 211 0.47 10.58 -1.26
C GLU A 211 -0.63 9.52 -1.12
N LEU A 212 -0.55 8.44 -1.90
CA LEU A 212 -1.61 7.45 -1.98
C LEU A 212 -1.70 6.60 -0.70
N PHE A 213 -0.53 6.23 -0.16
CA PHE A 213 -0.41 5.53 1.11
C PHE A 213 1.02 5.63 1.64
N ASP A 214 1.19 5.41 2.94
CA ASP A 214 2.50 5.26 3.58
C ASP A 214 2.89 3.77 3.61
N PRO A 215 3.89 3.34 2.82
CA PRO A 215 4.28 1.93 2.74
C PRO A 215 4.72 1.34 4.10
N SER A 216 5.17 2.17 5.05
CA SER A 216 5.61 1.73 6.38
C SER A 216 4.45 1.33 7.30
N THR A 217 3.22 1.70 6.96
CA THR A 217 2.02 1.42 7.76
C THR A 217 1.27 0.17 7.30
N ILE A 218 1.64 -0.40 6.15
CA ILE A 218 0.93 -1.53 5.56
C ILE A 218 1.20 -2.80 6.39
N SER A 219 0.13 -3.45 6.82
CA SER A 219 0.24 -4.78 7.43
C SER A 219 0.47 -5.85 6.37
N LEU A 220 1.70 -6.32 6.25
CA LEU A 220 2.10 -7.28 5.23
C LEU A 220 1.75 -8.74 5.57
N GLY A 221 1.27 -8.99 6.80
CA GLY A 221 0.79 -10.30 7.23
C GLY A 221 1.86 -11.34 7.51
N PHE A 222 3.16 -11.02 7.38
CA PHE A 222 4.21 -11.98 7.68
C PHE A 222 4.37 -12.25 9.17
N SER A 223 4.62 -13.52 9.48
CA SER A 223 5.16 -13.95 10.75
C SER A 223 6.10 -15.11 10.53
N GLY A 224 7.00 -15.34 11.47
CA GLY A 224 7.81 -16.55 11.43
C GLY A 224 8.52 -16.83 12.74
N SER A 225 9.05 -18.05 12.84
CA SER A 225 9.75 -18.50 14.03
C SER A 225 10.74 -19.63 13.73
N LEU A 226 11.77 -19.75 14.56
CA LEU A 226 12.68 -20.90 14.54
C LEU A 226 11.94 -22.19 14.94
N LYS A 227 11.91 -23.16 14.03
CA LYS A 227 11.35 -24.51 14.26
C LYS A 227 12.34 -25.46 14.92
N ASP A 228 13.62 -25.22 14.75
CA ASP A 228 14.71 -25.88 15.46
C ASP A 228 15.98 -25.05 15.21
N ASN A 229 17.15 -25.64 15.47
CA ASN A 229 18.44 -24.97 15.27
C ASN A 229 18.74 -24.65 13.81
N PHE A 230 18.04 -25.26 12.86
CA PHE A 230 18.35 -25.20 11.43
C PHE A 230 17.12 -25.05 10.55
N SER A 231 16.02 -24.54 11.08
CA SER A 231 14.83 -24.29 10.27
C SER A 231 13.99 -23.15 10.81
N VAL A 232 13.41 -22.41 9.87
CA VAL A 232 12.47 -21.32 10.13
C VAL A 232 11.17 -21.64 9.43
N GLU A 233 10.06 -21.50 10.15
CA GLU A 233 8.73 -21.46 9.56
C GLU A 233 8.34 -20.00 9.33
N ILE A 234 7.92 -19.69 8.11
CA ILE A 234 7.45 -18.38 7.68
C ILE A 234 6.03 -18.54 7.15
N THR A 235 5.14 -17.73 7.66
CA THR A 235 3.74 -17.69 7.25
C THR A 235 3.35 -16.29 6.81
N ASN A 236 2.35 -16.19 5.94
CA ASN A 236 1.71 -14.93 5.61
C ASN A 236 0.19 -15.07 5.76
N SER A 237 -0.41 -14.24 6.61
CA SER A 237 -1.85 -14.30 6.88
C SER A 237 -2.73 -13.70 5.77
N LYS A 238 -2.15 -12.93 4.85
CA LYS A 238 -2.87 -12.27 3.75
C LYS A 238 -3.04 -13.20 2.55
N THR A 239 -1.99 -13.94 2.21
CA THR A 239 -1.98 -14.88 1.08
C THR A 239 -2.14 -16.36 1.49
N GLY A 240 -2.03 -16.66 2.78
CA GLY A 240 -2.03 -18.04 3.29
C GLY A 240 -0.71 -18.78 3.09
N MET A 241 0.35 -18.09 2.62
CA MET A 241 1.67 -18.70 2.46
C MET A 241 2.12 -19.38 3.76
N ASN A 242 2.64 -20.60 3.65
CA ASN A 242 3.32 -21.30 4.75
C ASN A 242 4.52 -22.05 4.19
N LYS A 243 5.72 -21.67 4.63
CA LYS A 243 6.99 -22.23 4.15
C LYS A 243 7.89 -22.53 5.33
N THR A 244 8.35 -23.78 5.42
CA THR A 244 9.47 -24.15 6.29
C THR A 244 10.74 -24.18 5.46
N VAL A 245 11.77 -23.45 5.89
CA VAL A 245 13.05 -23.37 5.20
C VAL A 245 14.15 -23.88 6.10
N SER A 246 15.00 -24.76 5.57
CA SER A 246 16.18 -25.23 6.27
C SER A 246 17.33 -24.24 6.12
N LEU A 247 17.98 -23.94 7.25
CA LEU A 247 19.18 -23.15 7.36
C LEU A 247 20.44 -24.03 7.45
N GLN A 248 20.36 -25.36 7.27
CA GLN A 248 21.49 -26.28 7.42
C GLN A 248 22.66 -25.97 6.49
N ASN A 249 22.39 -25.39 5.32
CA ASN A 249 23.41 -25.00 4.35
C ASN A 249 23.77 -23.51 4.43
N SER A 250 23.18 -22.76 5.37
CA SER A 250 23.53 -21.35 5.56
C SER A 250 24.96 -21.26 6.09
N PRO A 251 25.77 -20.26 5.65
CA PRO A 251 27.09 -20.01 6.23
C PRO A 251 27.06 -19.70 7.74
N LEU A 252 25.87 -19.57 8.34
CA LEU A 252 25.62 -19.34 9.76
C LEU A 252 25.37 -20.65 10.58
N ALA A 253 25.53 -21.82 9.98
CA ALA A 253 24.97 -23.11 10.43
C ALA A 253 25.61 -23.81 11.65
N GLU A 254 26.06 -23.10 12.69
CA GLU A 254 26.38 -23.77 13.97
C GLU A 254 25.34 -23.49 15.06
N LYS A 255 25.05 -22.21 15.36
CA LYS A 255 23.99 -21.72 16.27
C LYS A 255 23.68 -20.25 15.95
N TYR A 256 22.53 -19.76 16.42
CA TYR A 256 22.16 -18.34 16.35
C TYR A 256 22.14 -17.74 17.75
N TRP A 257 22.55 -16.48 17.89
CA TRP A 257 22.64 -15.79 19.18
C TRP A 257 21.82 -14.51 19.20
N ASP A 258 21.23 -14.18 20.35
CA ASP A 258 20.59 -12.90 20.59
C ASP A 258 21.61 -11.76 20.76
N SER A 259 21.13 -10.53 20.88
CA SER A 259 21.97 -9.35 21.12
C SER A 259 22.76 -9.39 22.44
N ASN A 260 22.49 -10.35 23.33
CA ASN A 260 23.17 -10.56 24.60
C ASN A 260 24.16 -11.74 24.54
N GLY A 261 24.32 -12.39 23.38
CA GLY A 261 25.19 -13.56 23.20
C GLY A 261 24.59 -14.88 23.70
N ASN A 262 23.30 -14.93 24.02
CA ASN A 262 22.62 -16.18 24.36
C ASN A 262 22.15 -16.89 23.10
N VAL A 263 22.15 -18.22 23.09
CA VAL A 263 21.60 -19.00 21.96
C VAL A 263 20.11 -18.72 21.83
N LEU A 264 19.64 -18.45 20.61
CA LEU A 264 18.21 -18.31 20.32
C LEU A 264 17.47 -19.62 20.64
N SER A 265 16.37 -19.49 21.37
CA SER A 265 15.51 -20.63 21.71
C SER A 265 14.68 -21.10 20.53
N TYR A 266 14.19 -22.35 20.59
CA TYR A 266 13.07 -22.80 19.77
C TYR A 266 11.89 -21.79 19.88
N ASN A 267 11.20 -21.57 18.77
CA ASN A 267 10.13 -20.57 18.59
C ASN A 267 10.56 -19.09 18.72
N SER A 268 11.86 -18.78 18.74
CA SER A 268 12.28 -17.38 18.63
C SER A 268 11.73 -16.78 17.34
N LYS A 269 11.09 -15.61 17.44
CA LYS A 269 10.49 -14.94 16.30
C LYS A 269 11.57 -14.45 15.34
N VAL A 270 11.37 -14.67 14.05
CA VAL A 270 12.13 -13.90 13.04
C VAL A 270 11.54 -12.51 12.93
N LYS A 271 12.38 -11.56 12.55
CA LYS A 271 12.01 -10.18 12.29
C LYS A 271 11.94 -9.97 10.79
N PHE A 272 10.94 -9.22 10.37
CA PHE A 272 10.80 -8.70 9.02
C PHE A 272 11.12 -7.22 9.11
N GLU A 273 12.03 -6.72 8.28
CA GLU A 273 12.38 -5.31 8.32
C GLU A 273 11.20 -4.45 7.84
N ASP A 274 10.91 -3.39 8.58
CA ASP A 274 9.76 -2.51 8.30
C ASP A 274 9.93 -1.75 6.97
N SER A 275 11.17 -1.57 6.49
CA SER A 275 11.46 -0.87 5.23
C SER A 275 11.70 -1.80 4.05
N PHE A 276 11.16 -1.46 2.88
CA PHE A 276 11.42 -2.17 1.62
C PHE A 276 12.73 -1.72 0.98
N TYR A 277 13.65 -2.65 0.75
CA TYR A 277 14.93 -2.38 0.05
C TYR A 277 14.82 -2.51 -1.47
N VAL A 278 13.69 -3.02 -1.97
CA VAL A 278 13.24 -2.89 -3.35
C VAL A 278 11.80 -2.42 -3.30
N PHE A 279 11.48 -1.38 -4.06
CA PHE A 279 10.15 -0.82 -4.19
C PHE A 279 10.01 -0.28 -5.62
N GLU A 280 9.44 -1.10 -6.50
CA GLU A 280 9.43 -0.85 -7.94
C GLU A 280 8.08 -1.27 -8.55
N PRO A 281 7.64 -0.64 -9.65
CA PRO A 281 6.46 -1.09 -10.37
C PRO A 281 6.69 -2.46 -10.99
N TYR A 282 5.64 -3.28 -11.01
CA TYR A 282 5.65 -4.62 -11.53
C TYR A 282 4.28 -4.92 -12.14
N ASP A 283 4.22 -5.04 -13.46
CA ASP A 283 3.02 -5.44 -14.20
C ASP A 283 2.84 -6.96 -14.01
N TYR A 284 2.00 -7.35 -13.05
CA TYR A 284 1.90 -8.74 -12.59
C TYR A 284 1.10 -9.63 -13.53
N ASP A 285 0.06 -9.10 -14.16
CA ASP A 285 -0.86 -9.83 -15.02
C ASP A 285 -0.78 -9.44 -16.50
N ASP A 286 0.19 -8.58 -16.87
CA ASP A 286 0.47 -8.10 -18.22
C ASP A 286 -0.69 -7.29 -18.82
N ASP A 287 -1.49 -6.60 -17.99
CA ASP A 287 -2.63 -5.79 -18.44
C ASP A 287 -2.26 -4.31 -18.72
N GLY A 288 -1.04 -3.90 -18.33
CA GLY A 288 -0.51 -2.54 -18.49
C GLY A 288 -0.83 -1.60 -17.33
N LEU A 289 -1.53 -2.07 -16.31
CA LEU A 289 -1.59 -1.50 -14.97
C LEU A 289 -0.53 -2.16 -14.11
N PHE A 290 0.08 -1.38 -13.24
CA PHE A 290 1.22 -1.83 -12.48
C PHE A 290 0.84 -2.05 -11.02
N GLU A 291 1.21 -3.20 -10.49
CA GLU A 291 1.37 -3.41 -9.07
C GLU A 291 2.72 -2.91 -8.58
N ILE A 292 2.94 -3.01 -7.28
CA ILE A 292 4.19 -2.63 -6.64
C ILE A 292 4.88 -3.88 -6.11
N GLY A 293 6.02 -4.20 -6.71
CA GLY A 293 6.96 -5.21 -6.26
C GLY A 293 7.79 -4.70 -5.09
N CYS A 294 7.71 -5.41 -3.96
CA CYS A 294 8.39 -5.04 -2.73
C CYS A 294 9.27 -6.19 -2.22
N ASN A 295 10.49 -5.88 -1.76
CA ASN A 295 11.31 -6.84 -1.02
C ASN A 295 11.66 -6.33 0.39
N GLN A 296 11.60 -7.23 1.38
CA GLN A 296 12.04 -6.97 2.75
C GLN A 296 13.06 -7.99 3.21
N TYR A 297 14.03 -7.55 4.00
CA TYR A 297 14.94 -8.46 4.68
C TYR A 297 14.22 -9.24 5.76
N VAL A 298 14.56 -10.52 5.88
CA VAL A 298 14.15 -11.38 6.99
C VAL A 298 15.38 -11.70 7.82
N THR A 299 15.30 -11.41 9.10
CA THR A 299 16.43 -11.49 10.03
C THR A 299 16.04 -12.28 11.27
N LEU A 300 17.03 -12.82 11.97
CA LEU A 300 16.78 -13.48 13.25
C LEU A 300 16.78 -12.47 14.41
N THR A 301 17.72 -11.54 14.38
CA THR A 301 18.02 -10.64 15.50
C THR A 301 18.27 -9.23 15.05
N SER A 302 19.13 -9.07 14.04
CA SER A 302 19.48 -7.79 13.43
C SER A 302 19.60 -7.92 11.92
N GLN A 303 19.60 -6.81 11.20
CA GLN A 303 19.85 -6.76 9.75
C GLN A 303 21.15 -7.44 9.31
N GLN A 304 22.15 -7.57 10.19
CA GLN A 304 23.41 -8.30 9.90
C GLN A 304 23.21 -9.82 9.88
N ASP A 305 22.17 -10.32 10.55
CA ASP A 305 21.77 -11.72 10.62
C ASP A 305 20.68 -12.02 9.58
N CYS A 306 20.81 -11.42 8.40
CA CYS A 306 19.87 -11.60 7.31
C CYS A 306 19.93 -13.06 6.84
N ILE A 307 18.80 -13.76 6.94
CA ILE A 307 18.66 -15.16 6.53
C ILE A 307 18.03 -15.29 5.15
N GLY A 308 17.34 -14.25 4.69
CA GLY A 308 16.55 -14.31 3.48
C GLY A 308 15.83 -13.01 3.20
N TYR A 309 15.01 -13.04 2.17
CA TYR A 309 14.17 -11.91 1.76
C TYR A 309 12.78 -12.41 1.40
N THR A 310 11.77 -11.65 1.81
CA THR A 310 10.42 -11.79 1.28
C THR A 310 10.28 -10.93 0.04
N ARG A 311 9.52 -11.43 -0.95
CA ARG A 311 8.99 -10.62 -2.05
C ARG A 311 7.49 -10.54 -1.89
N ILE A 312 6.92 -9.37 -2.13
CA ILE A 312 5.50 -9.07 -2.04
C ILE A 312 5.10 -8.35 -3.31
N ILE A 313 3.95 -8.69 -3.85
CA ILE A 313 3.31 -7.95 -4.93
C ILE A 313 2.04 -7.33 -4.34
N MET A 314 1.93 -6.01 -4.44
CA MET A 314 0.85 -5.23 -3.87
C MET A 314 0.10 -4.48 -4.96
N ASP A 315 -1.22 -4.63 -4.96
CA ASP A 315 -2.13 -3.82 -5.76
C ASP A 315 -2.74 -2.72 -4.89
N TYR A 316 -3.05 -1.57 -5.47
CA TYR A 316 -3.71 -0.47 -4.76
C TYR A 316 -5.13 -0.30 -5.30
N ASP A 317 -6.13 -0.64 -4.48
CA ASP A 317 -7.52 -0.44 -4.84
C ASP A 317 -7.93 1.01 -4.55
N TYR A 318 -7.98 1.81 -5.61
CA TYR A 318 -8.38 3.22 -5.56
C TYR A 318 -9.82 3.47 -5.16
N THR A 319 -10.69 2.46 -5.21
CA THR A 319 -12.09 2.60 -4.79
C THR A 319 -12.19 2.62 -3.27
N SER A 320 -11.41 1.78 -2.60
CA SER A 320 -11.36 1.67 -1.14
C SER A 320 -10.23 2.51 -0.52
N GLY A 321 -9.20 2.85 -1.30
CA GLY A 321 -7.94 3.42 -0.81
C GLY A 321 -7.09 2.40 -0.06
N GLU A 322 -7.34 1.10 -0.23
CA GLU A 322 -6.63 0.04 0.46
C GLU A 322 -5.55 -0.61 -0.42
N VAL A 323 -4.49 -1.11 0.21
CA VAL A 323 -3.47 -1.92 -0.46
C VAL A 323 -3.80 -3.40 -0.26
N ILE A 324 -3.90 -4.12 -1.38
CA ILE A 324 -4.19 -5.55 -1.44
C ILE A 324 -2.88 -6.30 -1.71
N ILE A 325 -2.61 -7.35 -0.94
CA ILE A 325 -1.46 -8.22 -1.19
C ILE A 325 -1.89 -9.35 -2.11
N LEU A 326 -1.37 -9.36 -3.33
CA LEU A 326 -1.70 -10.37 -4.33
C LEU A 326 -0.87 -11.63 -4.11
N GLU A 327 0.44 -11.45 -3.92
CA GLU A 327 1.35 -12.58 -3.86
C GLU A 327 2.52 -12.33 -2.92
N THR A 328 3.03 -13.42 -2.34
CA THR A 328 4.16 -13.40 -1.42
C THR A 328 5.09 -14.58 -1.66
N TYR A 329 6.38 -14.30 -1.64
CA TYR A 329 7.43 -15.30 -1.72
C TYR A 329 8.43 -15.12 -0.59
N PHE A 330 9.17 -16.19 -0.29
CA PHE A 330 10.34 -16.12 0.56
C PHE A 330 11.52 -16.84 -0.10
N ASN A 331 12.66 -16.17 -0.13
CA ASN A 331 13.91 -16.68 -0.67
C ASN A 331 14.99 -16.66 0.41
N LEU A 332 15.69 -17.79 0.57
CA LEU A 332 16.82 -17.89 1.47
C LEU A 332 18.06 -17.27 0.83
N ILE A 333 18.92 -16.63 1.62
CA ILE A 333 20.27 -16.28 1.17
C ILE A 333 21.08 -17.57 1.10
N ALA A 334 21.53 -17.92 -0.11
CA ALA A 334 22.28 -19.13 -0.43
C ALA A 334 23.76 -19.03 -0.08
#